data_AF-A0A7U6KLB0-F1
#
_entry.id   AF-A0A7U6KLB0-F1
#
_cell.length_a   1.000
_cell.length_b   1.000
_cell.length_c   1.000
_cell.angle_alpha   90.00
_cell.angle_beta   90.00
_cell.angle_gamma   90.00
#
_symmetry.space_group_name_H-M   'P 1'
#
loop_
_entity.id
_entity.type
_entity.pdbx_description
1 polymer ?
#
loop_
_entity_poly.entity_id
_entity_poly.type
_entity_poly.pdbx_seq_one_letter_code
_entity_poly.pdbx_strand_id
1 'polypeptide(L)' 'MQAHMALGSRLGVRGTPAIFTEAGEQVGGYLPAAQLAQAVGAN' A
#
# COMPACT_ATOMS: atom_id res chain seq x y z
N MET A 1 -17.28 3.69 1.71
CA MET A 1 -16.31 4.70 2.21
C MET A 1 -15.91 4.45 3.66
N GLN A 2 -16.85 4.48 4.62
CA GLN A 2 -16.53 4.32 6.06
C GLN A 2 -15.77 3.02 6.37
N ALA A 3 -16.18 1.88 5.79
CA ALA A 3 -15.50 0.59 5.98
C ALA A 3 -14.03 0.61 5.52
N HIS A 4 -13.71 1.29 4.42
CA HIS A 4 -12.34 1.40 3.91
C HIS A 4 -11.48 2.28 4.82
N MET A 5 -12.04 3.39 5.33
CA MET A 5 -11.32 4.26 6.27
C MET A 5 -11.05 3.53 7.59
N ALA A 6 -12.06 2.81 8.13
CA ALA A 6 -11.89 2.01 9.33
C ALA A 6 -10.88 0.86 9.14
N LEU A 7 -10.85 0.23 7.97
CA LEU A 7 -9.83 -0.76 7.64
C LEU A 7 -8.43 -0.12 7.58
N GLY A 8 -8.28 1.01 6.87
CA GLY A 8 -7.01 1.73 6.78
C GLY A 8 -6.47 2.13 8.15
N SER A 9 -7.32 2.67 9.05
CA SER A 9 -6.91 2.99 10.41
C SER A 9 -6.46 1.76 11.20
N ARG A 10 -7.14 0.61 11.05
CA ARG A 10 -6.74 -0.65 11.69
C ARG A 10 -5.41 -1.20 11.16
N LEU A 11 -5.13 -0.97 9.87
CA LEU A 11 -3.86 -1.31 9.24
C LEU A 11 -2.74 -0.29 9.51
N GLY A 12 -3.01 0.77 10.29
CA GLY A 12 -2.02 1.80 10.60
C GLY A 12 -1.70 2.75 9.45
N VAL A 13 -2.61 2.93 8.48
CA VAL A 13 -2.45 3.90 7.40
C VAL A 13 -2.45 5.32 7.97
N ARG A 14 -1.34 6.05 7.77
CA ARG A 14 -1.13 7.43 8.26
C ARG A 14 -1.07 8.48 7.14
N GLY A 15 -1.16 8.06 5.89
CA GLY A 15 -1.05 8.92 4.72
C GLY A 15 -1.29 8.14 3.44
N THR A 16 -1.38 8.86 2.31
CA THR A 16 -1.63 8.29 0.98
C THR A 16 -0.51 8.67 0.01
N PRO A 17 -0.15 7.82 -0.96
CA PRO A 17 -0.69 6.46 -1.19
C PRO A 17 -0.20 5.46 -0.13
N ALA A 18 -1.03 4.46 0.16
CA ALA A 18 -0.70 3.31 1.02
C ALA A 18 -1.05 2.03 0.25
N ILE A 19 -0.03 1.25 -0.10
CA ILE A 19 -0.14 0.06 -0.94
C ILE A 19 0.22 -1.16 -0.10
N PHE A 20 -0.55 -2.24 -0.24
CA PHE A 20 -0.30 -3.51 0.43
C PHE A 20 -0.19 -4.61 -0.61
N THR A 21 0.78 -5.50 -0.48
CA THR A 21 0.89 -6.69 -1.33
C THR A 21 -0.09 -7.77 -0.87
N GLU A 22 -0.31 -8.79 -1.70
CA GLU A 22 -1.13 -9.95 -1.32
C GLU A 22 -0.52 -10.74 -0.14
N ALA A 23 0.79 -10.62 0.08
CA ALA A 23 1.47 -11.18 1.24
C ALA A 23 1.25 -10.37 2.54
N GLY A 24 0.58 -9.22 2.46
CA GLY A 24 0.30 -8.33 3.59
C GLY A 24 1.39 -7.30 3.87
N GLU A 25 2.44 -7.25 3.07
CA GLU A 25 3.53 -6.28 3.22
C GLU A 25 3.08 -4.89 2.79
N GLN A 26 3.36 -3.88 3.60
CA GLN A 26 3.11 -2.49 3.25
C GLN A 26 4.24 -1.97 2.36
N VAL A 27 3.92 -1.67 1.11
CA VAL A 27 4.79 -0.90 0.23
C VAL A 27 4.63 0.57 0.62
N GLY A 28 5.77 1.25 0.79
CA GLY A 28 5.83 2.63 1.29
C GLY A 28 5.05 3.65 0.46
N GLY A 29 5.28 4.94 0.71
CA GLY A 29 4.60 6.04 0.01
C GLY A 29 4.85 6.09 -1.50
N TYR A 30 4.73 7.26 -2.11
CA TYR A 30 4.86 7.39 -3.56
C TYR A 30 6.13 6.74 -4.12
N LEU A 31 5.96 5.86 -5.10
CA LEU A 31 7.02 5.22 -5.89
C LEU A 31 6.70 5.39 -7.40
N PRO A 32 7.72 5.66 -8.24
CA PRO A 32 7.58 5.55 -9.69
C PRO A 32 7.21 4.13 -10.11
N ALA A 33 6.49 3.99 -11.24
CA ALA A 33 5.93 2.70 -11.69
C ALA A 33 6.96 1.56 -11.79
N ALA A 34 8.15 1.84 -12.34
CA ALA A 34 9.22 0.83 -12.46
C ALA A 34 9.74 0.36 -11.10
N GLN A 35 9.84 1.26 -10.11
CA GLN A 35 10.27 0.91 -8.75
C GLN A 35 9.17 0.16 -8.01
N LEU A 36 7.90 0.54 -8.22
CA LEU A 36 6.77 -0.18 -7.66
C LEU A 36 6.71 -1.61 -8.18
N ALA A 37 6.83 -1.82 -9.49
CA ALA A 37 6.83 -3.15 -10.11
C ALA A 37 7.92 -4.06 -9.49
N GLN A 38 9.12 -3.52 -9.29
CA GLN A 38 10.20 -4.23 -8.61
C GLN A 38 9.86 -4.55 -7.14
N ALA A 39 9.29 -3.59 -6.40
CA ALA A 39 8.95 -3.75 -4.99
C ALA A 39 7.84 -4.79 -4.76
N VAL A 40 6.90 -4.94 -5.71
CA VAL A 40 5.80 -5.92 -5.62
C VAL A 40 6.08 -7.22 -6.38
N GLY A 41 7.25 -7.35 -7.02
CA GLY A 41 7.61 -8.54 -7.79
C GLY A 41 6.78 -8.73 -9.08
N ALA A 42 6.25 -7.66 -9.66
CA ALA A 42 5.46 -7.68 -10.88
C ALA A 42 6.30 -7.51 -12.17
N ASN A 43 7.54 -8.02 -12.17
CA ASN A 43 8.46 -7.96 -13.29
C ASN A 43 8.36 -9.19 -14.21
#